data_AF-A0A837AY16-F1
#
_entry.id   AF-A0A837AY16-F1
#
_cell.length_a   1.000
_cell.length_b   1.000
_cell.length_c   1.000
_cell.angle_alpha   90.00
_cell.angle_beta   90.00
_cell.angle_gamma   90.00
#
_symmetry.space_group_name_H-M   'P 1'
#
loop_
_entity.id
_entity.type
_entity.pdbx_description
1 polymer ?
#
loop_
_entity_poly.entity_id
_entity_poly.type
_entity_poly.pdbx_seq_one_letter_code
_entity_poly.pdbx_strand_id
1 'polypeptide(L)'
;MPPRRPTKPLAGKSVRKPPGSHVKVRVPSLQEVYIRSCAEMRLRPNSAFVNLLPDKGGVEYAAAAVDLSRNYVGDKGVAPILATLEKMTNVRALILSENGLRNRGVELLCASAANLPQLEFIELSDNFISEGAAVALLGLIEQHRQLQMVVFENTKIPVQWRVKLLDALAAKRPIDAAGGPTQAPLL
;
A
#
# COMPACT_ATOMS: atom_id res chain seq x y z
N MET A 1 77.93 46.38 -10.23
CA MET A 1 76.78 45.45 -10.34
C MET A 1 76.04 45.42 -9.01
N PRO A 2 74.78 45.88 -8.91
CA PRO A 2 73.94 45.59 -7.76
C PRO A 2 73.11 44.30 -8.00
N PRO A 3 72.81 43.51 -6.95
CA PRO A 3 72.04 42.28 -7.08
C PRO A 3 70.55 42.55 -7.35
N ARG A 4 70.00 41.96 -8.41
CA ARG A 4 68.55 41.98 -8.69
C ARG A 4 67.84 40.95 -7.81
N ARG A 5 66.89 41.46 -7.03
CA ARG A 5 66.00 40.76 -6.09
C ARG A 5 65.17 39.67 -6.79
N PRO A 6 64.90 38.52 -6.15
CA PRO A 6 64.07 37.46 -6.73
C PRO A 6 62.61 37.91 -6.91
N THR A 7 62.05 37.64 -8.08
CA THR A 7 60.66 37.91 -8.47
C THR A 7 59.73 36.86 -7.87
N LYS A 8 58.66 37.33 -7.21
CA LYS A 8 57.56 36.51 -6.69
C LYS A 8 56.70 36.03 -7.87
N PRO A 9 56.31 34.75 -7.99
CA PRO A 9 55.44 34.31 -9.08
C PRO A 9 54.02 34.85 -8.92
N LEU A 10 53.40 35.18 -10.05
CA LEU A 10 52.04 35.69 -10.18
C LEU A 10 51.01 34.70 -9.61
N ALA A 11 50.05 35.24 -8.86
CA ALA A 11 48.83 34.55 -8.44
C ALA A 11 48.01 34.16 -9.68
N GLY A 12 47.98 32.86 -9.98
CA GLY A 12 47.05 32.27 -10.94
C GLY A 12 45.62 32.35 -10.39
N LYS A 13 44.73 32.99 -11.16
CA LYS A 13 43.31 33.16 -10.84
C LYS A 13 42.65 31.79 -10.64
N SER A 14 42.20 31.52 -9.41
CA SER A 14 41.32 30.39 -9.12
C SER A 14 39.97 30.66 -9.78
N VAL A 15 39.67 29.90 -10.83
CA VAL A 15 38.36 29.85 -11.48
C VAL A 15 37.37 29.35 -10.42
N ARG A 16 36.52 30.25 -9.92
CA ARG A 16 35.40 29.86 -9.06
C ARG A 16 34.44 29.02 -9.89
N LYS A 17 34.44 27.70 -9.70
CA LYS A 17 33.32 26.85 -10.10
C LYS A 17 32.05 27.38 -9.40
N PRO A 18 30.90 27.47 -10.09
CA PRO A 18 29.66 27.83 -9.42
C PRO A 18 29.36 26.76 -8.35
N PRO A 19 28.79 27.14 -7.19
CA PRO A 19 28.39 26.16 -6.19
C PRO A 19 27.36 25.24 -6.86
N GLY A 20 27.68 23.94 -6.93
CA GLY A 20 26.71 22.93 -7.34
C GLY A 20 25.48 23.10 -6.47
N SER A 21 24.36 23.47 -7.07
CA SER A 21 23.08 23.42 -6.40
C SER A 21 22.88 21.97 -6.00
N HIS A 22 23.10 21.66 -4.72
CA HIS A 22 22.54 20.47 -4.14
C HIS A 22 21.03 20.63 -4.28
N VAL A 23 20.48 20.13 -5.38
CA VAL A 23 19.07 19.84 -5.47
C VAL A 23 18.86 18.83 -4.37
N LYS A 24 18.39 19.28 -3.20
CA LYS A 24 17.86 18.39 -2.18
C LYS A 24 16.80 17.59 -2.91
N VAL A 25 17.10 16.34 -3.26
CA VAL A 25 16.12 15.43 -3.84
C VAL A 25 15.10 15.22 -2.73
N ARG A 26 14.05 16.05 -2.76
CA ARG A 26 12.94 15.97 -1.83
C ARG A 26 12.32 14.60 -2.04
N VAL A 27 12.36 13.75 -1.02
CA VAL A 27 11.62 12.49 -1.04
C VAL A 27 10.13 12.86 -1.10
N PRO A 28 9.39 12.41 -2.13
CA PRO A 28 7.99 12.75 -2.24
C PRO A 28 7.18 12.11 -1.11
N SER A 29 6.15 12.80 -0.62
CA SER A 29 5.24 12.23 0.39
C SER A 29 4.40 11.10 -0.22
N LEU A 30 3.82 10.23 0.62
CA LEU A 30 2.90 9.20 0.14
C LEU A 30 1.67 9.81 -0.57
N GLN A 31 1.23 10.98 -0.12
CA GLN A 31 0.16 11.74 -0.77
C GLN A 31 0.56 12.21 -2.17
N GLU A 32 1.79 12.72 -2.35
CA GLU A 32 2.32 13.08 -3.67
C GLU A 32 2.47 11.85 -4.58
N VAL A 33 2.89 10.71 -4.03
CA VAL A 33 2.94 9.43 -4.75
C VAL A 33 1.55 9.02 -5.22
N TYR A 34 0.56 9.03 -4.33
CA TYR A 34 -0.81 8.66 -4.66
C TYR A 34 -1.41 9.58 -5.73
N ILE A 35 -1.28 10.89 -5.56
CA ILE A 35 -1.78 11.89 -6.51
C ILE A 35 -1.13 11.71 -7.88
N ARG A 36 0.19 11.46 -7.94
CA ARG A 36 0.89 11.18 -9.20
C ARG A 36 0.37 9.89 -9.83
N SER A 37 0.18 8.83 -9.06
CA SER A 37 -0.34 7.55 -9.55
C SER A 37 -1.77 7.69 -10.11
N CYS A 38 -2.63 8.45 -9.44
CA CYS A 38 -3.95 8.81 -9.96
C CYS A 38 -3.87 9.61 -11.26
N ALA A 39 -2.97 10.59 -11.35
CA ALA A 39 -2.79 11.42 -12.55
C ALA A 39 -2.31 10.60 -13.75
N GLU A 40 -1.36 9.68 -13.55
CA GLU A 40 -0.87 8.74 -14.57
C GLU A 40 -1.99 7.85 -15.12
N MET A 41 -2.91 7.41 -14.26
CA MET A 41 -4.06 6.60 -14.64
C MET A 41 -5.29 7.42 -15.09
N ARG A 42 -5.18 8.76 -15.13
CA ARG A 42 -6.28 9.69 -15.45
C ARG A 42 -7.51 9.54 -14.54
N LEU A 43 -7.26 9.26 -13.26
CA LEU A 43 -8.28 9.10 -12.23
C LEU A 43 -8.33 10.31 -11.30
N ARG A 44 -9.49 10.59 -10.72
CA ARG A 44 -9.62 11.55 -9.62
C ARG A 44 -9.16 10.87 -8.33
N PRO A 45 -8.23 11.46 -7.56
CA PRO A 45 -7.83 10.93 -6.26
C PRO A 45 -9.02 10.81 -5.31
N ASN A 46 -9.06 9.73 -4.54
CA ASN A 46 -10.04 9.56 -3.49
C ASN A 46 -9.69 10.46 -2.29
N SER A 47 -10.60 11.34 -1.88
CA SER A 47 -10.33 12.29 -0.80
C SER A 47 -10.10 11.62 0.56
N ALA A 48 -10.76 10.50 0.85
CA ALA A 48 -10.55 9.80 2.12
C ALA A 48 -9.14 9.20 2.19
N PHE A 49 -8.66 8.59 1.11
CA PHE A 49 -7.28 8.09 1.09
C PHE A 49 -6.26 9.24 1.13
N VAL A 50 -6.52 10.37 0.46
CA VAL A 50 -5.67 11.57 0.55
C VAL A 50 -5.58 12.10 1.98
N ASN A 51 -6.69 12.14 2.71
CA ASN A 51 -6.74 12.61 4.10
C ASN A 51 -6.13 11.61 5.10
N LEU A 52 -6.17 10.32 4.78
CA LEU A 52 -5.51 9.27 5.55
C LEU A 52 -3.98 9.39 5.45
N LEU A 53 -3.47 9.82 4.30
CA LEU A 53 -2.05 10.03 4.07
C LEU A 53 -1.55 11.38 4.64
N PRO A 54 -0.40 11.44 5.32
CA PRO A 54 0.09 12.64 5.96
C PRO A 54 0.68 13.59 4.92
N ASP A 55 0.39 14.88 5.10
CA ASP A 55 0.87 15.96 4.22
C ASP A 55 2.40 16.20 4.30
N LYS A 56 3.10 15.70 5.33
CA LYS A 56 4.53 16.01 5.59
C LYS A 56 5.35 14.81 6.12
N GLY A 57 6.42 14.48 5.38
CA GLY A 57 7.65 13.86 5.89
C GLY A 57 7.66 12.32 6.03
N GLY A 58 8.52 11.67 5.23
CA GLY A 58 8.98 10.29 5.46
C GLY A 58 8.03 9.18 5.04
N VAL A 59 8.60 8.01 4.71
CA VAL A 59 7.89 6.73 4.48
C VAL A 59 7.56 6.00 5.80
N GLU A 60 7.90 6.58 6.96
CA GLU A 60 7.51 6.02 8.25
C GLU A 60 6.04 6.32 8.52
N TYR A 61 5.20 5.38 8.09
CA TYR A 61 3.78 5.39 8.34
C TYR A 61 3.44 4.49 9.53
N ALA A 62 2.72 5.05 10.50
CA ALA A 62 2.34 4.36 11.74
C ALA A 62 1.06 3.51 11.61
N ALA A 63 0.36 3.54 10.46
CA ALA A 63 -0.94 2.85 10.41
C ALA A 63 -0.78 1.34 10.19
N ALA A 64 -1.18 0.61 11.22
CA ALA A 64 -1.43 -0.82 11.17
C ALA A 64 -2.76 -1.15 10.45
N ALA A 65 -3.69 -0.20 10.32
CA ALA A 65 -4.98 -0.41 9.67
C ALA A 65 -5.30 0.73 8.69
N VAL A 66 -5.69 0.39 7.47
CA VAL A 66 -6.15 1.32 6.44
C VAL A 66 -7.62 1.07 6.20
N ASP A 67 -8.46 2.00 6.65
CA ASP A 67 -9.90 1.97 6.43
C ASP A 67 -10.30 2.90 5.28
N LEU A 68 -10.87 2.29 4.26
CA LEU A 68 -11.42 2.94 3.08
C LEU A 68 -12.87 2.53 2.83
N SER A 69 -13.58 2.00 3.83
CA SER A 69 -14.99 1.64 3.72
C SER A 69 -15.84 2.81 3.20
N ARG A 70 -16.85 2.50 2.36
CA ARG A 70 -17.83 3.49 1.85
C ARG A 70 -17.24 4.66 1.05
N ASN A 71 -16.10 4.47 0.41
CA ASN A 71 -15.43 5.53 -0.33
C ASN A 71 -15.57 5.45 -1.86
N TYR A 72 -16.44 4.56 -2.36
CA TYR A 72 -16.70 4.37 -3.80
C TYR A 72 -15.41 4.27 -4.63
N VAL A 73 -14.43 3.52 -4.12
CA VAL A 73 -13.12 3.37 -4.77
C VAL A 73 -13.25 2.76 -6.18
N GLY A 74 -14.05 1.70 -6.31
CA GLY A 74 -14.25 0.96 -7.56
C GLY A 74 -12.98 0.27 -8.10
N ASP A 75 -13.17 -0.58 -9.12
CA ASP A 75 -12.08 -1.40 -9.67
C ASP A 75 -10.89 -0.60 -10.22
N LYS A 76 -11.14 0.61 -10.73
CA LYS A 76 -10.09 1.47 -11.29
C LYS A 76 -9.37 2.27 -10.20
N GLY A 77 -10.11 2.74 -9.20
CA GLY A 77 -9.56 3.56 -8.12
C GLY A 77 -8.71 2.77 -7.13
N VAL A 78 -8.90 1.45 -7.05
CA VAL A 78 -8.12 0.60 -6.14
C VAL A 78 -6.65 0.46 -6.57
N ALA A 79 -6.36 0.48 -7.87
CA ALA A 79 -5.00 0.34 -8.39
C ALA A 79 -4.00 1.39 -7.87
N PRO A 80 -4.26 2.71 -7.95
CA PRO A 80 -3.34 3.72 -7.40
C PRO A 80 -3.24 3.66 -5.86
N ILE A 81 -4.29 3.20 -5.17
CA ILE A 81 -4.27 3.00 -3.72
C ILE A 81 -3.30 1.87 -3.38
N LEU A 82 -3.44 0.71 -4.03
CA LEU A 82 -2.56 -0.45 -3.82
C LEU A 82 -1.09 -0.13 -4.14
N ALA A 83 -0.81 0.58 -5.23
CA ALA A 83 0.54 1.02 -5.58
C ALA A 83 1.16 1.96 -4.52
N THR A 84 0.32 2.66 -3.76
CA THR A 84 0.78 3.49 -2.62
C THR A 84 0.99 2.62 -1.38
N LEU A 85 0.08 1.67 -1.10
CA LEU A 85 0.17 0.73 0.00
C LEU A 85 1.42 -0.16 -0.08
N GLU A 86 1.85 -0.57 -1.28
CA GLU A 86 3.08 -1.34 -1.49
C GLU A 86 4.35 -0.62 -0.98
N LYS A 87 4.29 0.71 -0.79
CA LYS A 87 5.40 1.48 -0.21
C LYS A 87 5.34 1.56 1.32
N MET A 88 4.27 1.04 1.92
CA MET A 88 4.01 1.08 3.35
C MET A 88 4.28 -0.31 3.93
N THR A 89 5.38 -0.47 4.67
CA THR A 89 5.81 -1.78 5.17
C THR A 89 5.04 -2.29 6.38
N ASN A 90 4.20 -1.44 7.00
CA ASN A 90 3.57 -1.70 8.29
C ASN A 90 2.06 -1.96 8.22
N VAL A 91 1.48 -2.07 7.01
CA VAL A 91 0.03 -2.29 6.85
C VAL A 91 -0.33 -3.70 7.30
N ARG A 92 -1.21 -3.81 8.31
CA ARG A 92 -1.71 -5.09 8.85
C ARG A 92 -3.16 -5.37 8.51
N ALA A 93 -3.99 -4.34 8.42
CA ALA A 93 -5.41 -4.46 8.11
C ALA A 93 -5.78 -3.54 6.94
N LEU A 94 -6.53 -4.08 5.99
CA LEU A 94 -7.07 -3.34 4.85
C LEU A 94 -8.59 -3.51 4.79
N ILE A 95 -9.32 -2.42 5.06
CA ILE A 95 -10.79 -2.40 5.08
C ILE A 95 -11.30 -1.69 3.83
N LEU A 96 -11.99 -2.45 2.98
CA LEU A 96 -12.51 -2.00 1.68
C LEU A 96 -14.00 -2.35 1.52
N SER A 97 -14.75 -2.43 2.61
CA SER A 97 -16.19 -2.70 2.55
C SER A 97 -16.94 -1.60 1.79
N GLU A 98 -18.00 -2.00 1.09
CA GLU A 98 -18.92 -1.07 0.42
C GLU A 98 -18.22 -0.08 -0.55
N ASN A 99 -17.25 -0.58 -1.34
CA ASN A 99 -16.48 0.23 -2.29
C ASN A 99 -16.81 0.00 -3.76
N GLY A 100 -17.81 -0.83 -4.04
CA GLY A 100 -18.20 -1.16 -5.41
C GLY A 100 -17.12 -1.95 -6.17
N LEU A 101 -16.25 -2.68 -5.45
CA LEU A 101 -15.27 -3.57 -6.06
C LEU A 101 -15.96 -4.76 -6.73
N ARG A 102 -15.39 -5.22 -7.83
CA ARG A 102 -15.75 -6.45 -8.55
C ARG A 102 -14.52 -7.35 -8.62
N ASN A 103 -14.65 -8.49 -9.31
CA ASN A 103 -13.59 -9.48 -9.43
C ASN A 103 -12.26 -8.89 -9.89
N ARG A 104 -12.29 -7.95 -10.86
CA ARG A 104 -11.06 -7.34 -11.37
C ARG A 104 -10.34 -6.49 -10.31
N GLY A 105 -11.08 -5.74 -9.49
CA GLY A 105 -10.50 -5.00 -8.38
C GLY A 105 -9.87 -5.92 -7.33
N VAL A 106 -10.51 -7.05 -7.03
CA VAL A 106 -9.97 -8.04 -6.08
C VAL A 106 -8.75 -8.77 -6.63
N GLU A 107 -8.70 -9.10 -7.91
CA GLU A 107 -7.50 -9.67 -8.54
C GLU A 107 -6.28 -8.75 -8.38
N LEU A 108 -6.46 -7.45 -8.63
CA LEU A 108 -5.41 -6.44 -8.44
C LEU A 108 -5.01 -6.34 -6.97
N LEU A 109 -6.00 -6.32 -6.08
CA LEU A 109 -5.76 -6.33 -4.64
C LEU A 109 -4.93 -7.55 -4.21
N CYS A 110 -5.25 -8.74 -4.71
CA CYS A 110 -4.51 -9.95 -4.37
C CYS A 110 -3.06 -9.90 -4.87
N ALA A 111 -2.85 -9.40 -6.09
CA ALA A 111 -1.51 -9.25 -6.65
C ALA A 111 -0.65 -8.28 -5.82
N SER A 112 -1.21 -7.15 -5.39
CA SER A 112 -0.49 -6.18 -4.56
C SER A 112 -0.35 -6.62 -3.10
N ALA A 113 -1.37 -7.27 -2.54
CA ALA A 113 -1.36 -7.78 -1.17
C ALA A 113 -0.26 -8.83 -0.95
N ALA A 114 0.12 -9.58 -1.99
CA ALA A 114 1.26 -10.50 -1.93
C ALA A 114 2.59 -9.79 -1.57
N ASN A 115 2.70 -8.48 -1.83
CA ASN A 115 3.86 -7.66 -1.53
C ASN A 115 3.76 -6.91 -0.19
N LEU A 116 2.69 -7.12 0.58
CA LEU A 116 2.46 -6.47 1.88
C LEU A 116 2.81 -7.43 3.02
N PRO A 117 4.08 -7.50 3.47
CA PRO A 117 4.55 -8.61 4.30
C PRO A 117 3.76 -8.77 5.61
N GLN A 118 3.38 -7.66 6.23
CA GLN A 118 2.70 -7.61 7.52
C GLN A 118 1.18 -7.71 7.45
N LEU A 119 0.59 -7.95 6.26
CA LEU A 119 -0.86 -7.98 6.10
C LEU A 119 -1.48 -9.21 6.77
N GLU A 120 -2.38 -8.98 7.72
CA GLU A 120 -3.05 -9.96 8.56
C GLU A 120 -4.56 -10.04 8.31
N PHE A 121 -5.19 -8.92 7.92
CA PHE A 121 -6.64 -8.79 7.81
C PHE A 121 -7.06 -8.05 6.53
N ILE A 122 -8.06 -8.61 5.83
CA ILE A 122 -8.70 -7.98 4.66
C ILE A 122 -10.23 -8.02 4.82
N GLU A 123 -10.89 -6.89 4.64
CA GLU A 123 -12.36 -6.78 4.67
C GLU A 123 -12.90 -6.31 3.31
N LEU A 124 -13.76 -7.13 2.69
CA LEU A 124 -14.32 -6.94 1.35
C LEU A 124 -15.86 -7.02 1.33
N SER A 125 -16.52 -6.94 2.48
CA SER A 125 -17.98 -7.02 2.57
C SER A 125 -18.69 -5.94 1.75
N ASP A 126 -19.94 -6.21 1.36
CA ASP A 126 -20.78 -5.28 0.60
C ASP A 126 -20.17 -4.85 -0.76
N ASN A 127 -19.37 -5.71 -1.38
CA ASN A 127 -18.83 -5.54 -2.73
C ASN A 127 -19.46 -6.51 -3.74
N PHE A 128 -19.41 -6.16 -5.02
CA PHE A 128 -19.98 -6.94 -6.13
C PHE A 128 -19.01 -8.03 -6.63
N ILE A 129 -18.47 -8.82 -5.71
CA ILE A 129 -17.48 -9.86 -5.98
C ILE A 129 -18.14 -11.25 -6.03
N SER A 130 -17.64 -12.12 -6.90
CA SER A 130 -18.18 -13.47 -7.14
C SER A 130 -17.06 -14.52 -7.17
N GLU A 131 -17.31 -15.67 -7.79
CA GLU A 131 -16.35 -16.79 -7.90
C GLU A 131 -14.96 -16.38 -8.40
N GLY A 132 -14.87 -15.49 -9.41
CA GLY A 132 -13.57 -15.03 -9.91
C GLY A 132 -12.71 -14.36 -8.83
N ALA A 133 -13.34 -13.56 -7.96
CA ALA A 133 -12.64 -12.97 -6.81
C ALA A 133 -12.23 -14.04 -5.78
N ALA A 134 -13.08 -15.05 -5.57
CA ALA A 134 -12.78 -16.12 -4.61
C ALA A 134 -11.57 -16.96 -5.02
N VAL A 135 -11.38 -17.22 -6.32
CA VAL A 135 -10.18 -17.89 -6.83
C VAL A 135 -8.92 -17.07 -6.52
N ALA A 136 -8.96 -15.76 -6.76
CA ALA A 136 -7.83 -14.87 -6.48
C ALA A 136 -7.53 -14.80 -4.98
N LEU A 137 -8.57 -14.70 -4.13
CA LEU A 137 -8.44 -14.70 -2.68
C LEU A 137 -7.85 -16.01 -2.16
N LEU A 138 -8.27 -17.16 -2.70
CA LEU A 138 -7.72 -18.45 -2.30
C LEU A 138 -6.22 -18.53 -2.59
N GLY A 139 -5.80 -18.10 -3.79
CA GLY A 139 -4.39 -18.03 -4.16
C GLY A 139 -3.60 -17.09 -3.25
N LEU A 140 -4.15 -15.90 -2.94
CA LEU A 140 -3.53 -14.98 -1.98
C LEU A 140 -3.37 -15.63 -0.61
N ILE A 141 -4.44 -16.25 -0.09
CA ILE A 141 -4.41 -16.94 1.20
C ILE A 141 -3.27 -17.93 1.16
N GLU A 142 -3.27 -18.93 0.27
CA GLU A 142 -2.24 -19.97 0.20
C GLU A 142 -0.80 -19.42 0.20
N GLN A 143 -0.53 -18.38 -0.59
CA GLN A 143 0.81 -17.79 -0.72
C GLN A 143 1.21 -16.86 0.44
N HIS A 144 0.26 -16.12 1.02
CA HIS A 144 0.55 -15.12 2.04
C HIS A 144 0.70 -15.76 3.42
N ARG A 145 1.88 -15.60 4.05
CA ARG A 145 2.18 -16.25 5.33
C ARG A 145 1.50 -15.61 6.54
N GLN A 146 1.33 -14.29 6.54
CA GLN A 146 0.80 -13.57 7.70
C GLN A 146 -0.71 -13.34 7.64
N LEU A 147 -1.37 -13.63 6.51
CA LEU A 147 -2.80 -13.37 6.35
C LEU A 147 -3.62 -14.36 7.17
N GLN A 148 -4.38 -13.86 8.15
CA GLN A 148 -5.13 -14.67 9.12
C GLN A 148 -6.64 -14.64 8.86
N MET A 149 -7.15 -13.54 8.30
CA MET A 149 -8.58 -13.33 8.20
C MET A 149 -8.93 -12.53 6.94
N VAL A 150 -9.93 -13.05 6.21
CA VAL A 150 -10.57 -12.35 5.10
C VAL A 150 -12.07 -12.40 5.33
N VAL A 151 -12.71 -11.24 5.34
CA VAL A 151 -14.16 -11.11 5.49
C VAL A 151 -14.76 -10.62 4.17
N PHE A 152 -15.90 -11.20 3.79
CA PHE A 152 -16.53 -11.00 2.48
C PHE A 152 -18.05 -11.19 2.59
N GLU A 153 -18.65 -10.68 3.67
CA GLU A 153 -20.09 -10.75 3.91
C GLU A 153 -20.87 -9.94 2.88
N ASN A 154 -22.13 -10.32 2.64
CA ASN A 154 -22.99 -9.70 1.64
C ASN A 154 -22.37 -9.60 0.22
N THR A 155 -21.59 -10.60 -0.18
CA THR A 155 -21.02 -10.71 -1.53
C THR A 155 -21.69 -11.79 -2.37
N LYS A 156 -21.46 -11.80 -3.69
CA LYS A 156 -21.97 -12.83 -4.62
C LYS A 156 -21.05 -14.05 -4.71
N ILE A 157 -20.15 -14.26 -3.75
CA ILE A 157 -19.30 -15.46 -3.70
C ILE A 157 -20.20 -16.68 -3.39
N PRO A 158 -20.21 -17.72 -4.25
CA PRO A 158 -20.98 -18.94 -4.01
C PRO A 158 -20.55 -19.67 -2.74
N VAL A 159 -21.47 -20.36 -2.06
CA VAL A 159 -21.22 -21.06 -0.79
C VAL A 159 -20.05 -22.03 -0.86
N GLN A 160 -19.92 -22.78 -1.96
CA GLN A 160 -18.80 -23.73 -2.18
C GLN A 160 -17.43 -23.05 -2.07
N TRP A 161 -17.32 -21.79 -2.52
CA TRP A 161 -16.10 -21.01 -2.45
C TRP A 161 -15.89 -20.41 -1.07
N ARG A 162 -16.97 -20.00 -0.39
CA ARG A 162 -16.89 -19.52 1.00
C ARG A 162 -16.30 -20.60 1.92
N VAL A 163 -16.77 -21.84 1.80
CA VAL A 163 -16.24 -22.98 2.58
C VAL A 163 -14.75 -23.17 2.30
N LYS A 164 -14.35 -23.23 1.02
CA LYS A 164 -12.92 -23.37 0.65
C LYS A 164 -12.04 -22.26 1.21
N LEU A 165 -12.48 -21.01 1.14
CA LEU A 165 -11.73 -19.86 1.69
C LEU A 165 -11.60 -19.98 3.22
N LEU A 166 -12.67 -20.35 3.91
CA LEU A 166 -12.65 -20.53 5.36
C LEU A 166 -11.75 -21.70 5.78
N ASP A 167 -11.80 -22.82 5.05
CA ASP A 167 -10.92 -23.98 5.29
C ASP A 167 -9.44 -23.61 5.09
N ALA A 168 -9.12 -22.87 4.02
CA ALA A 168 -7.76 -22.40 3.75
C ALA A 168 -7.24 -21.43 4.82
N LEU A 169 -8.11 -20.56 5.35
CA LEU A 169 -7.77 -19.69 6.48
C LEU A 169 -7.62 -20.47 7.79
N ALA A 170 -8.47 -21.47 8.03
CA ALA A 170 -8.38 -22.32 9.21
C ALA A 170 -7.08 -23.13 9.21
N ALA A 171 -6.63 -23.62 8.05
CA ALA A 171 -5.36 -24.33 7.89
C ALA A 171 -4.12 -23.47 8.22
N LYS A 172 -4.25 -22.14 8.21
CA LYS A 172 -3.16 -21.21 8.57
C LYS A 172 -3.11 -20.86 10.04
N ARG A 173 -4.22 -21.01 10.75
CA ARG A 173 -4.22 -20.84 12.20
C ARG A 173 -3.42 -21.99 12.79
N PRO A 174 -2.36 -21.75 13.57
CA PRO A 174 -1.66 -22.83 14.22
C PRO A 174 -2.66 -23.63 15.07
N ILE A 175 -2.53 -24.97 15.04
CA ILE A 175 -3.41 -25.92 15.76
C ILE A 175 -3.29 -25.80 17.29
N ASP A 176 -2.48 -24.87 17.80
CA ASP A 176 -2.20 -24.78 19.23
C ASP A 176 -3.03 -23.68 19.91
N ALA A 177 -3.91 -24.17 20.78
CA ALA A 177 -4.52 -23.54 21.94
C ALA A 177 -6.04 -23.26 21.83
N ALA A 178 -6.76 -24.13 22.54
CA ALA A 178 -8.11 -23.97 23.02
C ALA A 178 -8.50 -22.52 23.38
N GLY A 179 -9.70 -22.11 22.97
CA GLY A 179 -10.52 -21.15 23.72
C GLY A 179 -10.93 -19.88 22.98
N GLY A 180 -12.09 -19.93 22.32
CA GLY A 180 -12.99 -18.78 22.16
C GLY A 180 -12.94 -18.06 20.81
N PRO A 181 -14.07 -17.46 20.37
CA PRO A 181 -14.14 -16.69 19.15
C PRO A 181 -13.29 -15.43 19.33
N THR A 182 -12.21 -15.33 18.56
CA THR A 182 -11.42 -14.11 18.43
C THR A 182 -12.35 -13.02 17.90
N GLN A 183 -12.72 -12.10 18.79
CA GLN A 183 -13.50 -10.93 18.46
C GLN A 183 -12.78 -10.18 17.33
N ALA A 184 -13.54 -9.77 16.31
CA ALA A 184 -13.12 -8.78 15.35
C ALA A 184 -12.54 -7.56 16.11
N PRO A 185 -11.47 -6.92 15.61
CA PRO A 185 -11.03 -5.66 16.19
C PRO A 185 -12.17 -4.65 16.01
N LEU A 186 -12.82 -4.30 17.12
CA LEU A 186 -13.68 -3.12 17.21
C LEU A 186 -12.81 -1.90 16.96
N LEU A 187 -12.97 -1.28 15.80
CA LEU A 187 -12.68 0.13 15.56
C LEU A 187 -13.91 0.75 14.90
#